data_AF-A0A392PLC9-F1
#
_entry.id   AF-A0A392PLC9-F1
#
_cell.length_a   1.000
_cell.length_b   1.000
_cell.length_c   1.000
_cell.angle_alpha   90.00
_cell.angle_beta   90.00
_cell.angle_gamma   90.00
#
_symmetry.space_group_name_H-M   'P 1'
#
loop_
_entity.id
_entity.type
_entity.pdbx_description
1 polymer ?
#
loop_
_entity_poly.entity_id
_entity_poly.type
_entity_poly.pdbx_seq_one_letter_code
_entity_poly.pdbx_strand_id
1 'polypeptide(L)'
;MLKCWKDIPGCHQFVRDKWTALQIDGWGGFVLKEKFKLIKLALKEWHEAHSQNLPSRIDSLKARFSALEGKGEDEDLSEAELEELHGILSDIHSLSKYFHSVIASRMRGNAMSSIQVDGVTTERVQPIRQAMFSHFTSHFKASIVDRPGVDNLQFRRLAPSEGGSLTKHLSVD
;
A
#
# COMPACT_ATOMS: atom_id res chain seq x y z
N MET A 1 0.16 5.87 -1.51
CA MET A 1 1.04 5.46 -0.39
C MET A 1 2.00 6.62 -0.11
N LEU A 2 2.34 7.00 1.14
CA LEU A 2 3.45 7.94 1.53
C LEU A 2 3.14 9.40 1.99
N LYS A 3 1.94 9.78 2.47
CA LYS A 3 1.69 11.20 2.88
C LYS A 3 1.90 11.54 4.37
N CYS A 4 2.10 10.56 5.26
CA CYS A 4 2.05 10.81 6.71
C CYS A 4 3.41 10.77 7.40
N TRP A 5 4.51 10.60 6.67
CA TRP A 5 5.84 10.45 7.26
C TRP A 5 6.35 11.75 7.88
N LYS A 6 6.03 12.89 7.26
CA LYS A 6 6.43 14.22 7.76
C LYS A 6 5.86 14.53 9.14
N ASP A 7 4.74 13.91 9.48
CA ASP A 7 4.02 14.16 10.73
C ASP A 7 4.58 13.32 11.90
N ILE A 8 5.51 12.39 11.65
CA ILE A 8 6.17 11.60 12.69
C ILE A 8 7.40 12.39 13.22
N PRO A 9 7.46 12.68 14.54
CA PRO A 9 8.62 13.30 15.15
C PRO A 9 9.91 12.54 14.78
N GLY A 10 10.96 13.28 14.41
CA GLY A 10 12.24 12.69 14.01
C GLY A 10 12.35 12.27 12.53
N CYS A 11 11.25 12.22 11.76
CA CYS A 11 11.32 11.85 10.34
C CYS A 11 12.24 12.79 9.54
N HIS A 12 12.15 14.10 9.76
CA HIS A 12 12.99 15.07 9.06
C HIS A 12 14.47 14.89 9.38
N GLN A 13 14.79 14.55 10.63
CA GLN A 13 16.17 14.33 11.05
C GLN A 13 16.70 13.03 10.42
N PHE A 14 15.94 11.95 10.51
CA PHE A 14 16.26 10.67 9.89
C PHE A 14 16.56 10.79 8.39
N VAL A 15 15.72 11.53 7.64
CA VAL A 15 15.93 11.74 6.20
C VAL A 15 17.20 12.52 5.92
N ARG A 16 17.50 13.56 6.69
CA ARG A 16 18.72 14.35 6.54
C ARG A 16 19.97 13.50 6.81
N ASP A 17 19.97 12.76 7.90
CA ASP A 17 21.10 11.92 8.32
C ASP A 17 21.35 10.79 7.31
N LYS A 18 20.29 10.16 6.81
CA LYS A 18 20.43 9.15 5.75
C LYS A 18 20.92 9.76 4.44
N TRP A 19 20.42 10.94 4.05
CA TRP A 19 20.84 11.58 2.80
C TRP A 19 22.32 11.94 2.78
N THR A 20 22.84 12.46 3.90
CA THR A 20 24.25 12.84 4.05
C THR A 20 25.16 11.61 4.10
N ALA A 21 24.69 10.51 4.69
CA ALA A 21 25.42 9.24 4.73
C ALA A 21 25.52 8.52 3.37
N LEU A 22 24.57 8.76 2.45
CA LEU A 22 24.57 8.13 1.13
C LEU A 22 25.62 8.75 0.21
N GLN A 23 26.72 8.02 0.00
CA GLN A 23 27.73 8.33 -1.01
C GLN A 23 27.46 7.47 -2.25
N ILE A 24 27.12 8.11 -3.37
CA ILE A 24 26.82 7.45 -4.65
C ILE A 24 27.52 8.26 -5.73
N ASP A 25 28.33 7.57 -6.53
CA ASP A 25 29.07 8.17 -7.63
C ASP A 25 28.36 7.97 -8.97
N GLY A 26 28.59 8.90 -9.90
CA GLY A 26 28.03 8.88 -11.25
C GLY A 26 27.52 10.25 -11.71
N TRP A 27 26.82 10.29 -12.84
CA TRP A 27 26.20 11.53 -13.30
C TRP A 27 25.06 11.93 -12.36
N GLY A 28 24.88 13.24 -12.14
CA GLY A 28 23.93 13.79 -11.16
C GLY A 28 22.51 13.22 -11.20
N GLY A 29 21.96 12.89 -12.37
CA GLY A 29 20.64 12.27 -12.49
C GLY A 29 20.60 10.83 -12.00
N PHE A 30 21.66 10.06 -12.23
CA PHE A 30 21.81 8.72 -11.68
C PHE A 30 21.98 8.77 -10.15
N VAL A 31 22.85 9.65 -9.66
CA VAL A 31 23.07 9.87 -8.22
C VAL A 31 21.75 10.23 -7.53
N LEU A 32 20.99 11.17 -8.11
CA LEU A 32 19.71 11.60 -7.54
C LEU A 32 18.68 10.45 -7.52
N LYS A 33 18.56 9.70 -8.62
CA LYS A 33 17.68 8.52 -8.71
C LYS A 33 18.00 7.48 -7.64
N GLU A 34 19.26 7.09 -7.51
CA GLU A 34 19.65 6.06 -6.54
C GLU A 34 19.55 6.55 -5.10
N LYS A 35 19.87 7.83 -4.81
CA LYS A 35 19.64 8.40 -3.49
C LYS A 35 18.16 8.37 -3.10
N PHE A 36 17.26 8.74 -4.01
CA PHE A 36 15.83 8.66 -3.74
C PHE A 36 15.34 7.22 -3.53
N LYS A 37 15.84 6.28 -4.32
CA LYS A 37 15.51 4.85 -4.15
C LYS A 37 15.93 4.32 -2.78
N LEU A 38 17.16 4.62 -2.35
CA LEU A 38 17.68 4.19 -1.04
C LEU A 38 16.98 4.90 0.13
N ILE A 39 16.68 6.20 0.01
CA ILE A 39 15.85 6.90 1.00
C ILE A 39 14.47 6.27 1.12
N LYS A 40 13.83 5.94 0.00
CA LYS A 40 12.51 5.31 0.01
C LYS A 40 12.54 3.97 0.76
N LEU A 41 13.60 3.17 0.56
CA LEU A 41 13.78 1.91 1.26
C LEU A 41 14.01 2.13 2.76
N ALA A 42 14.96 2.99 3.12
CA ALA A 42 15.29 3.31 4.51
C ALA A 42 14.08 3.87 5.28
N LEU A 43 13.28 4.71 4.64
CA LEU A 43 12.04 5.23 5.24
C LEU A 43 10.98 4.14 5.44
N LYS A 44 10.94 3.12 4.57
CA LYS A 44 10.03 1.98 4.74
C LYS A 44 10.42 1.15 5.97
N GLU A 45 11.70 0.84 6.12
CA GLU A 45 12.25 0.12 7.28
C GLU A 45 12.07 0.92 8.58
N TRP A 46 12.40 2.21 8.54
CA TRP A 46 12.20 3.10 9.69
C TRP A 46 10.74 3.17 10.09
N HIS A 47 9.81 3.27 9.12
CA HIS A 47 8.37 3.26 9.38
C HIS A 47 7.91 1.94 10.02
N GLU A 48 8.43 0.79 9.61
CA GLU A 48 8.13 -0.50 10.23
C GLU A 48 8.57 -0.52 11.71
N ALA A 49 9.77 -0.04 12.01
CA ALA A 49 10.25 0.05 13.39
C ALA A 49 9.48 1.10 14.25
N HIS A 50 9.13 2.25 13.68
CA HIS A 50 8.58 3.39 14.44
C HIS A 50 7.05 3.48 14.49
N SER A 51 6.35 3.02 13.45
CA SER A 51 4.94 3.39 13.24
C SER A 51 4.00 2.23 12.87
N GLN A 52 4.52 1.07 12.45
CA GLN A 52 3.69 -0.15 12.42
C GLN A 52 3.33 -0.65 13.82
N ASN A 53 4.04 -0.20 14.86
CA ASN A 53 3.72 -0.50 16.26
C ASN A 53 2.61 0.38 16.85
N LEU A 54 1.93 1.24 16.08
CA LEU A 54 0.92 2.15 16.65
C LEU A 54 -0.29 1.42 17.26
N PRO A 55 -0.93 0.45 16.60
CA PRO A 55 -1.99 -0.35 17.23
C PRO A 55 -1.48 -1.06 18.49
N SER A 56 -0.31 -1.71 18.41
CA SER A 56 0.29 -2.40 19.55
C SER A 56 0.61 -1.47 20.72
N ARG A 57 1.11 -0.24 20.45
CA ARG A 57 1.34 0.79 21.48
C ARG A 57 0.03 1.24 22.12
N ILE A 58 -1.02 1.45 21.32
CA ILE A 58 -2.36 1.78 21.84
C ILE A 58 -2.87 0.63 22.72
N ASP A 59 -2.70 -0.62 22.30
CA ASP A 59 -3.15 -1.78 23.06
C ASP A 59 -2.36 -1.95 24.36
N SER A 60 -1.03 -1.75 24.33
CA SER A 60 -0.20 -1.74 25.55
C SER A 60 -0.59 -0.62 26.52
N LEU A 61 -0.85 0.59 26.01
CA LEU A 61 -1.31 1.72 26.83
C LEU A 61 -2.71 1.45 27.42
N LYS A 62 -3.62 0.86 26.64
CA LYS A 62 -4.94 0.43 27.14
C LYS A 62 -4.83 -0.63 28.22
N ALA A 63 -3.97 -1.62 28.06
CA ALA A 63 -3.74 -2.65 29.07
C ALA A 63 -3.24 -2.03 30.39
N ARG A 64 -2.31 -1.07 30.30
CA ARG A 64 -1.79 -0.34 31.47
C ARG A 64 -2.85 0.57 32.10
N PHE A 65 -3.66 1.25 31.29
CA PHE A 65 -4.80 2.02 31.76
C PHE A 65 -5.78 1.16 32.57
N SER A 66 -6.19 0.01 32.03
CA SER A 66 -7.11 -0.91 32.72
C SER A 66 -6.53 -1.46 34.02
N ALA A 67 -5.20 -1.65 34.10
CA ALA A 67 -4.56 -2.08 35.34
C ALA A 67 -4.61 -1.00 36.43
N LEU A 68 -4.40 0.28 36.08
CA LEU A 68 -4.52 1.40 37.02
C LEU A 68 -5.96 1.69 37.40
N GLU A 69 -6.90 1.57 36.46
CA GLU A 69 -8.34 1.70 36.74
C GLU A 69 -8.80 0.63 37.74
N GLY A 70 -8.46 -0.64 37.50
CA GLY A 70 -8.76 -1.72 38.43
C GLY A 70 -8.12 -1.54 39.81
N LYS A 71 -6.86 -1.05 39.86
CA LYS A 71 -6.23 -0.72 41.14
C LYS A 71 -6.97 0.40 41.89
N GLY A 72 -7.43 1.42 41.16
CA GLY A 72 -8.20 2.54 41.73
C GLY A 72 -9.60 2.17 42.24
N GLU A 73 -10.14 1.02 41.82
CA GLU A 73 -11.37 0.45 42.37
C GLU A 73 -11.14 -0.24 43.72
N ASP A 74 -9.96 -0.83 43.92
CA ASP A 74 -9.59 -1.57 45.13
C ASP A 74 -8.94 -0.67 46.21
N GLU A 75 -8.11 0.29 45.80
CA GLU A 75 -7.31 1.16 46.69
C GLU A 75 -7.19 2.59 46.12
N ASP A 76 -6.96 3.58 47.00
CA ASP A 76 -6.69 4.96 46.57
C ASP A 76 -5.38 5.01 45.76
N LEU A 77 -5.45 5.60 44.55
CA LEU A 77 -4.29 5.81 43.71
C LEU A 77 -3.36 6.88 44.30
N SER A 78 -2.06 6.63 44.25
CA SER A 78 -1.06 7.65 44.59
C SER A 78 -1.06 8.79 43.58
N GLU A 79 -0.54 9.95 43.99
CA GLU A 79 -0.44 11.12 43.10
C GLU A 79 0.38 10.84 41.83
N ALA A 80 1.44 10.02 41.94
CA ALA A 80 2.23 9.58 40.79
C ALA A 80 1.42 8.70 39.81
N GLU A 81 0.54 7.85 40.32
CA GLU A 81 -0.32 6.99 39.49
C GLU A 81 -1.43 7.78 38.80
N LEU A 82 -1.97 8.81 39.46
CA LEU A 82 -2.92 9.74 38.84
C LEU A 82 -2.26 10.54 37.71
N GLU A 83 -1.02 11.00 37.90
CA GLU A 83 -0.28 11.69 36.84
C GLU A 83 0.05 10.75 35.66
N GLU A 84 0.37 9.49 35.96
CA GLU A 84 0.55 8.46 34.94
C GLU A 84 -0.74 8.20 34.15
N LEU A 85 -1.89 8.08 34.81
CA LEU A 85 -3.20 7.92 34.17
C LEU A 85 -3.49 9.06 33.18
N HIS A 86 -3.25 10.31 33.61
CA HIS A 86 -3.42 11.47 32.73
C HIS A 86 -2.47 11.42 31.52
N GLY A 87 -1.22 11.02 31.73
CA GLY A 87 -0.24 10.81 30.65
C GLY A 87 -0.71 9.75 29.65
N ILE A 88 -1.16 8.58 30.14
CA ILE A 88 -1.66 7.48 29.31
C ILE A 88 -2.87 7.92 28.49
N LEU A 89 -3.83 8.62 29.10
CA LEU A 89 -5.03 9.09 28.40
C LEU A 89 -4.68 10.09 27.28
N SER A 90 -3.78 11.03 27.57
CA SER A 90 -3.26 11.98 26.58
C SER A 90 -2.57 11.27 25.42
N ASP A 91 -1.74 10.28 25.71
CA ASP A 91 -1.02 9.49 24.70
C ASP A 91 -1.97 8.67 23.83
N ILE A 92 -2.94 7.97 24.43
CA ILE A 92 -3.96 7.20 23.67
C ILE A 92 -4.72 8.13 22.73
N HIS A 93 -5.16 9.29 23.21
CA HIS A 93 -5.91 10.24 22.40
C HIS A 93 -5.08 10.79 21.24
N SER A 94 -3.83 11.20 21.50
CA SER A 94 -2.94 11.73 20.46
C SER A 94 -2.59 10.68 19.40
N LEU A 95 -2.28 9.45 19.81
CA LEU A 95 -1.97 8.33 18.91
C LEU A 95 -3.19 7.92 18.07
N SER A 96 -4.37 7.86 18.67
CA SER A 96 -5.62 7.57 17.97
C SER A 96 -5.94 8.64 16.92
N LYS A 97 -5.83 9.92 17.27
CA LYS A 97 -6.02 11.04 16.35
C LYS A 97 -5.06 10.97 15.16
N TYR A 98 -3.79 10.65 15.42
CA TYR A 98 -2.79 10.43 14.38
C TYR A 98 -3.19 9.28 13.46
N PHE A 99 -3.56 8.11 14.02
CA PHE A 99 -3.98 6.95 13.25
C PHE A 99 -5.18 7.27 12.34
N HIS A 100 -6.21 7.93 12.88
CA HIS A 100 -7.37 8.36 12.09
C HIS A 100 -7.00 9.33 10.98
N SER A 101 -6.08 10.28 11.22
CA SER A 101 -5.57 11.18 10.18
C SER A 101 -4.91 10.43 9.03
N VAL A 102 -4.07 9.43 9.35
CA VAL A 102 -3.41 8.57 8.36
C VAL A 102 -4.43 7.83 7.51
N ILE A 103 -5.43 7.20 8.14
CA ILE A 103 -6.50 6.47 7.45
C ILE A 103 -7.29 7.42 6.55
N ALA A 104 -7.73 8.57 7.06
CA ALA A 104 -8.48 9.55 6.29
C ALA A 104 -7.69 10.05 5.06
N SER A 105 -6.38 10.28 5.21
CA SER A 105 -5.53 10.65 4.08
C SER A 105 -5.41 9.55 3.03
N ARG A 106 -5.36 8.28 3.45
CA ARG A 106 -5.35 7.13 2.52
C ARG A 106 -6.68 7.02 1.79
N MET A 107 -7.79 7.15 2.51
CA MET A 107 -9.13 7.14 1.92
C MET A 107 -9.30 8.23 0.87
N ARG A 108 -8.89 9.48 1.16
CA ARG A 108 -8.94 10.58 0.18
C ARG A 108 -8.07 10.32 -1.06
N GLY A 109 -6.88 9.76 -0.88
CA GLY A 109 -5.97 9.47 -2.00
C GLY A 109 -6.40 8.29 -2.88
N ASN A 110 -7.15 7.34 -2.31
CA ASN A 110 -7.64 6.16 -3.03
C ASN A 110 -9.09 6.32 -3.54
N ALA A 111 -9.79 7.39 -3.13
CA ALA A 111 -11.13 7.66 -3.58
C ALA A 111 -11.13 8.08 -5.06
N MET A 112 -11.83 7.32 -5.89
CA MET A 112 -12.21 7.77 -7.23
C MET A 112 -13.37 8.75 -7.10
N SER A 113 -13.08 10.04 -6.95
CA SER A 113 -14.08 11.10 -6.77
C SER A 113 -14.77 11.51 -8.07
N SER A 114 -14.11 11.30 -9.20
CA SER A 114 -14.59 11.68 -10.54
C SER A 114 -13.95 10.82 -11.62
N ILE A 115 -14.66 10.60 -12.71
CA ILE A 115 -14.15 9.98 -13.95
C ILE A 115 -14.64 10.78 -15.17
N GLN A 116 -13.95 10.68 -16.31
CA GLN A 116 -14.47 11.22 -17.55
C GLN A 116 -15.12 10.13 -18.39
N VAL A 117 -16.33 10.40 -18.87
CA VAL A 117 -17.08 9.54 -19.78
C VAL A 117 -17.48 10.43 -20.96
N ASP A 118 -17.00 10.11 -22.15
CA ASP A 118 -17.30 10.85 -23.39
C ASP A 118 -17.08 12.38 -23.29
N GLY A 119 -16.00 12.78 -22.61
CA GLY A 119 -15.64 14.19 -22.40
C GLY A 119 -16.42 14.90 -21.28
N VAL A 120 -17.36 14.22 -20.62
CA VAL A 120 -18.12 14.74 -19.48
C VAL A 120 -17.56 14.22 -18.16
N THR A 121 -17.25 15.13 -17.24
CA THR A 121 -16.87 14.77 -15.87
C THR A 121 -18.08 14.20 -15.14
N THR A 122 -17.99 12.92 -14.78
CA THR A 122 -18.97 12.20 -13.99
C THR A 122 -18.50 12.14 -12.55
N GLU A 123 -19.30 12.72 -11.64
CA GLU A 123 -19.02 12.78 -10.21
C GLU A 123 -20.07 11.99 -9.42
N ARG A 124 -19.79 11.75 -8.13
CA ARG A 124 -20.58 10.93 -7.19
C ARG A 124 -20.44 9.42 -7.41
N VAL A 125 -20.58 8.68 -6.31
CA VAL A 125 -20.32 7.23 -6.27
C VAL A 125 -21.19 6.43 -7.22
N GLN A 126 -22.50 6.69 -7.26
CA GLN A 126 -23.42 5.88 -8.08
C GLN A 126 -23.20 6.06 -9.59
N PRO A 127 -23.14 7.30 -10.14
CA PRO A 127 -22.82 7.50 -11.55
C PRO A 127 -21.47 6.91 -11.96
N ILE A 128 -20.43 7.08 -11.12
CA ILE A 128 -19.10 6.50 -11.36
C ILE A 128 -19.17 4.97 -11.45
N ARG A 129 -19.87 4.30 -10.52
CA ARG A 129 -20.04 2.84 -10.53
C ARG A 129 -20.79 2.38 -11.77
N GLN A 130 -21.87 3.07 -12.15
CA GLN A 130 -22.66 2.72 -13.31
C GLN A 130 -21.85 2.83 -14.60
N ALA A 131 -21.11 3.93 -14.78
CA ALA A 131 -20.26 4.14 -15.94
C ALA A 131 -19.14 3.08 -16.04
N MET A 132 -18.47 2.76 -14.93
CA MET A 132 -17.47 1.68 -14.90
C MET A 132 -18.09 0.34 -15.29
N PHE A 133 -19.25 0.00 -14.73
CA PHE A 133 -19.96 -1.23 -15.05
C PHE A 133 -20.28 -1.29 -16.55
N SER A 134 -20.94 -0.26 -17.09
CA SER A 134 -21.29 -0.18 -18.51
C SER A 134 -20.08 -0.30 -19.43
N HIS A 135 -18.97 0.37 -19.10
CA HIS A 135 -17.72 0.28 -19.86
C HIS A 135 -17.20 -1.16 -19.94
N PHE A 136 -17.05 -1.82 -18.79
CA PHE A 136 -16.49 -3.18 -18.76
C PHE A 136 -17.46 -4.23 -19.28
N THR A 137 -18.77 -4.08 -19.06
CA THR A 137 -19.80 -4.94 -19.67
C THR A 137 -19.73 -4.88 -21.20
N SER A 138 -19.54 -3.70 -21.78
CA SER A 138 -19.36 -3.54 -23.22
C SER A 138 -18.02 -4.11 -23.68
N HIS A 139 -16.93 -3.76 -23.00
CA HIS A 139 -15.57 -4.14 -23.37
C HIS A 139 -15.35 -5.66 -23.33
N PHE A 140 -15.90 -6.35 -22.34
CA PHE A 140 -15.78 -7.81 -22.20
C PHE A 140 -16.96 -8.57 -22.83
N LYS A 141 -17.83 -7.88 -23.56
CA LYS A 141 -18.88 -8.56 -24.32
C LYS A 141 -18.21 -9.42 -25.40
N ALA A 142 -18.43 -10.73 -25.33
CA ALA A 142 -17.96 -11.64 -26.36
C ALA A 142 -18.52 -11.19 -27.72
N SER A 143 -17.64 -10.86 -28.64
CA SER A 143 -18.02 -10.55 -30.01
C SER A 143 -18.11 -11.87 -30.76
N ILE A 144 -19.33 -12.24 -31.15
CA ILE A 144 -19.56 -13.34 -32.09
C ILE A 144 -19.21 -12.78 -33.47
N VAL A 145 -17.92 -12.70 -33.75
CA VAL A 145 -17.41 -12.39 -35.09
C VAL A 145 -17.40 -13.70 -35.85
N ASP A 146 -17.93 -13.71 -37.07
CA ASP A 146 -17.73 -14.81 -38.00
C ASP A 146 -16.23 -14.92 -38.29
N ARG A 147 -15.57 -15.83 -37.58
CA ARG A 147 -14.13 -16.02 -37.66
C ARG A 147 -13.89 -16.98 -38.83
N PRO A 148 -13.14 -16.57 -39.86
CA PRO A 148 -12.86 -17.45 -40.99
C PRO A 148 -12.33 -18.79 -40.48
N GLY A 149 -13.10 -19.85 -40.71
CA GLY A 149 -12.69 -21.22 -40.41
C GLY A 149 -11.48 -21.60 -41.26
N VAL A 150 -10.60 -22.43 -40.71
CA VAL A 150 -9.46 -22.97 -41.46
C VAL A 150 -9.81 -24.25 -42.21
N ASP A 151 -11.10 -24.56 -42.35
CA ASP A 151 -11.62 -25.84 -42.84
C ASP A 151 -11.23 -26.12 -44.30
N ASN A 152 -10.92 -25.07 -45.08
CA ASN A 152 -10.46 -25.17 -46.47
C ASN A 152 -8.94 -24.99 -46.63
N LEU A 153 -8.19 -24.84 -45.53
CA LEU A 153 -6.74 -24.71 -45.59
C LEU A 153 -6.09 -26.11 -45.52
N GLN A 154 -5.43 -26.50 -46.60
CA GLN A 154 -4.61 -27.71 -46.63
C GLN A 154 -3.28 -27.46 -45.91
N PHE A 155 -3.25 -27.67 -44.60
CA PHE A 155 -1.99 -27.66 -43.86
C PHE A 155 -1.16 -28.89 -44.23
N ARG A 156 0.14 -28.69 -44.47
CA ARG A 156 1.08 -29.82 -44.50
C ARG A 156 1.05 -30.52 -43.14
N ARG A 157 0.65 -31.78 -43.13
CA ARG A 157 0.68 -32.64 -41.95
C ARG A 157 1.93 -33.48 -42.02
N LEU A 158 2.59 -33.63 -40.88
CA LEU A 158 3.69 -34.58 -40.75
C LEU A 158 3.14 -35.99 -40.84
N ALA A 159 3.84 -36.87 -41.56
CA ALA A 159 3.56 -38.29 -41.54
C ALA A 159 3.82 -38.86 -40.12
N PRO A 160 3.17 -39.96 -39.72
CA PRO A 160 3.39 -40.58 -38.41
C PRO A 160 4.87 -40.91 -38.13
N SER A 161 5.65 -41.22 -39.16
CA SER A 161 7.10 -41.46 -39.09
C SER A 161 7.92 -40.19 -38.81
N GLU A 162 7.46 -39.02 -39.25
CA GLU A 162 8.15 -37.73 -39.08
C GLU A 162 7.89 -37.11 -37.70
N GLY A 163 6.70 -37.37 -37.12
CA GLY A 163 6.29 -36.89 -35.80
C GLY A 163 7.14 -37.41 -34.66
N GLY A 164 7.75 -38.60 -34.81
CA GLY A 164 8.66 -39.18 -33.82
C GLY A 164 9.92 -38.35 -33.56
N SER A 165 10.28 -37.40 -34.43
CA SER A 165 11.40 -36.46 -34.19
C SER A 165 11.02 -35.31 -33.24
N LEU A 166 9.73 -34.95 -33.17
CA LEU A 166 9.23 -33.83 -32.38
C LEU A 166 9.02 -34.17 -30.90
N THR A 167 8.94 -35.45 -30.57
CA THR A 167 8.83 -35.97 -29.20
C THR A 167 10.15 -36.49 -28.64
N LYS A 168 11.24 -36.44 -29.41
CA LYS A 168 12.58 -36.73 -28.88
C LYS A 168 12.96 -35.63 -27.89
N HIS A 169 13.46 -36.03 -26.73
CA HIS A 169 14.06 -35.08 -25.80
C HIS A 169 15.19 -34.32 -26.50
N LEU A 170 15.20 -33.00 -26.36
CA LEU A 170 16.32 -32.17 -26.76
C LEU A 170 17.53 -32.58 -25.92
N SER A 171 18.45 -33.37 -26.49
CA SER A 171 19.76 -33.55 -25.86
C SER A 171 20.50 -32.22 -25.93
N VAL A 172 20.87 -31.73 -24.75
CA VAL A 172 21.86 -30.66 -24.60
C VAL A 172 23.22 -31.33 -24.64
N ASP A 173 24.00 -31.04 -25.67
CA ASP A 173 25.46 -31.13 -25.60
C ASP A 173 26.00 -29.87 -24.90
#